data_AF-A0A919NNE1-F1
#
_entry.id   AF-A0A919NNE1-F1
#
_cell.length_a   1.000
_cell.length_b   1.000
_cell.length_c   1.000
_cell.angle_alpha   90.00
_cell.angle_beta   90.00
_cell.angle_gamma   90.00
#
_symmetry.space_group_name_H-M   'P 1'
#
loop_
_entity.id
_entity.type
_entity.pdbx_description
1 polymer ?
#
loop_
_entity_poly.entity_id
_entity_poly.type
_entity_poly.pdbx_seq_one_letter_code
_entity_poly.pdbx_strand_id
1 'polypeptide(L)'
;MNDTALQSSPITLDRRVVLGDTDYQVTAFPTDDHRIDLCIVSTDPDGRVISELSAGLCPADLPNVTDVLTSTLAGLIAMTQPPPPPPH
;
A
#
# COMPACT_ATOMS: atom_id res chain seq x y z
N MET A 1 31.55 -17.74 -4.81
CA MET A 1 30.72 -17.45 -3.63
C MET A 1 29.28 -17.67 -4.11
N ASN A 2 28.58 -18.64 -3.54
CA ASN A 2 27.44 -19.34 -4.17
C ASN A 2 26.20 -18.45 -4.38
N ASP A 3 25.75 -18.40 -5.63
CA ASP A 3 24.44 -17.97 -6.13
C ASP A 3 23.28 -18.87 -5.63
N THR A 4 23.07 -18.93 -4.31
CA THR A 4 21.98 -19.75 -3.73
C THR A 4 21.11 -19.02 -2.70
N ALA A 5 21.31 -17.70 -2.52
CA ALA A 5 20.51 -16.90 -1.59
C ALA A 5 19.24 -16.26 -2.21
N LEU A 6 18.98 -16.50 -3.51
CA LEU A 6 17.82 -15.96 -4.24
C LEU A 6 16.67 -16.96 -4.43
N GLN A 7 16.79 -18.20 -3.91
CA GLN A 7 15.83 -19.28 -4.14
C GLN A 7 14.70 -19.41 -3.11
N SER A 8 14.58 -18.46 -2.18
CA SER A 8 13.46 -18.39 -1.24
C SER A 8 13.25 -16.95 -0.78
N SER A 9 13.20 -16.01 -1.73
CA SER A 9 13.00 -14.59 -1.40
C SER A 9 11.63 -14.40 -0.74
N PRO A 10 11.60 -14.03 0.54
CA PRO A 10 10.37 -13.78 1.26
C PRO A 10 9.79 -12.46 0.73
N ILE A 11 8.46 -12.40 0.53
CA ILE A 11 7.74 -11.39 -0.28
C ILE A 11 8.34 -9.98 -0.10
N THR A 12 9.10 -9.52 -1.09
CA THR A 12 9.61 -8.15 -1.14
C THR A 12 8.83 -7.44 -2.24
N LEU A 13 7.87 -6.62 -1.84
CA LEU A 13 7.06 -5.83 -2.76
C LEU A 13 7.59 -4.40 -2.77
N ASP A 14 7.84 -3.84 -3.94
CA ASP A 14 8.15 -2.43 -4.12
C ASP A 14 7.31 -1.92 -5.30
N ARG A 15 6.37 -1.03 -5.00
CA ARG A 15 5.44 -0.46 -5.97
C ARG A 15 5.44 1.04 -5.81
N ARG A 16 5.40 1.74 -6.94
CA ARG A 16 5.42 3.19 -6.97
C ARG A 16 4.33 3.70 -7.91
N VAL A 17 3.68 4.79 -7.50
CA VAL A 17 2.69 5.50 -8.32
C VAL A 17 2.80 7.00 -8.07
N VAL A 18 2.76 7.79 -9.14
CA VAL A 18 2.76 9.25 -9.06
C VAL A 18 1.35 9.74 -9.35
N LEU A 19 0.78 10.54 -8.44
CA LEU A 19 -0.55 11.13 -8.55
C LEU A 19 -0.44 12.64 -8.43
N GLY A 20 -0.56 13.35 -9.55
CA GLY A 20 -0.25 14.78 -9.62
C GLY A 20 1.23 15.01 -9.27
N ASP A 21 1.47 15.86 -8.27
CA ASP A 21 2.81 16.18 -7.76
C ASP A 21 3.25 15.29 -6.59
N THR A 22 2.41 14.33 -6.17
CA THR A 22 2.72 13.43 -5.05
C THR A 22 3.19 12.07 -5.55
N ASP A 23 4.36 11.66 -5.08
CA ASP A 23 4.86 10.31 -5.28
C ASP A 23 4.42 9.41 -4.13
N TYR A 24 3.89 8.23 -4.43
CA TYR A 24 3.53 7.21 -3.45
C TYR A 24 4.38 5.97 -3.67
N GLN A 25 5.13 5.58 -2.65
CA GLN A 25 5.88 4.33 -2.61
C GLN A 25 5.25 3.37 -1.60
N VAL A 26 4.94 2.17 -2.06
CA VAL A 26 4.41 1.07 -1.25
C VAL A 26 5.45 -0.03 -1.22
N THR A 27 6.02 -0.27 -0.06
CA THR A 27 7.02 -1.30 0.19
C THR A 27 6.50 -2.33 1.16
N ALA A 28 6.81 -3.60 0.93
CA ALA A 28 6.53 -4.67 1.88
C ALA A 28 7.76 -5.54 2.05
N PHE A 29 8.11 -5.82 3.30
CA PHE A 29 9.23 -6.67 3.66
C PHE A 29 8.77 -7.72 4.66
N PRO A 30 9.26 -8.96 4.55
CA PRO A 30 9.07 -9.98 5.57
C PRO A 30 9.95 -9.68 6.78
N THR A 31 9.46 -9.97 7.97
CA THR A 31 10.20 -9.82 9.23
C THR A 31 10.49 -11.18 9.85
N ASP A 32 11.45 -11.20 10.79
CA ASP A 32 11.90 -12.43 11.47
C ASP A 32 10.77 -13.14 12.23
N ASP A 33 9.76 -12.38 12.68
CA ASP A 33 8.58 -12.89 13.40
C ASP A 33 7.48 -13.43 12.46
N HIS A 34 7.82 -13.78 11.21
CA HIS A 34 6.89 -14.28 10.18
C HIS A 34 5.76 -13.30 9.84
N ARG A 35 5.98 -12.01 10.09
CA ARG A 35 5.07 -10.92 9.72
C ARG A 35 5.57 -10.24 8.45
N ILE A 36 4.72 -9.38 7.90
CA ILE A 36 5.03 -8.53 6.76
C ILE A 36 4.93 -7.09 7.25
N ASP A 37 6.02 -6.35 7.19
CA ASP A 37 6.00 -4.90 7.39
C ASP A 37 5.65 -4.24 6.07
N LEU A 38 4.47 -3.63 6.01
CA LEU A 38 3.99 -2.80 4.91
C LEU A 38 4.22 -1.33 5.24
N CYS A 39 4.89 -0.60 4.36
CA CYS A 39 5.10 0.83 4.49
C CYS A 39 4.62 1.56 3.22
N ILE A 40 3.80 2.58 3.40
CA ILE A 40 3.32 3.49 2.36
C ILE A 40 3.85 4.87 2.69
N VAL A 41 4.77 5.36 1.88
CA VAL A 41 5.35 6.69 2.01
C VAL A 41 4.85 7.53 0.86
N SER A 42 4.43 8.77 1.14
CA SER A 42 4.21 9.75 0.09
C SER A 42 5.17 10.92 0.20
N THR A 43 5.74 11.35 -0.91
CA THR A 43 6.69 12.47 -0.97
C THR A 43 6.21 13.57 -1.92
N ASP A 44 6.58 14.81 -1.61
CA ASP A 44 6.43 15.96 -2.51
C ASP A 44 7.51 15.99 -3.62
N PRO A 45 7.43 16.93 -4.59
CA PRO A 45 8.43 17.04 -5.66
C PRO A 45 9.85 17.36 -5.20
N ASP A 46 10.01 17.95 -4.01
CA ASP A 46 11.31 18.22 -3.40
C ASP A 46 11.88 16.97 -2.70
N GLY A 47 11.16 15.85 -2.74
CA GLY A 47 11.54 14.59 -2.11
C GLY A 47 11.27 14.55 -0.61
N ARG A 48 10.49 15.49 -0.05
CA ARG A 48 10.16 15.49 1.37
C ARG A 48 8.98 14.57 1.63
N VAL A 49 9.09 13.76 2.69
CA VAL A 49 7.98 12.92 3.16
C VAL A 49 6.87 13.81 3.69
N ILE A 50 5.67 13.66 3.11
CA ILE A 50 4.47 14.39 3.53
C ILE A 50 3.45 13.49 4.24
N SER A 51 3.54 12.17 4.06
CA SER A 51 2.74 11.18 4.80
C SER A 51 3.45 9.84 4.85
N GLU A 52 3.23 9.10 5.93
CA GLU A 52 3.76 7.75 6.14
C GLU A 52 2.72 6.89 6.86
N LEU A 53 2.48 5.68 6.33
CA LEU A 53 1.66 4.67 6.96
C LEU A 53 2.43 3.35 6.98
N SER A 54 2.72 2.85 8.18
CA SER A 54 3.42 1.59 8.39
C SER A 54 2.55 0.63 9.21
N ALA A 55 2.51 -0.64 8.82
CA ALA A 55 1.80 -1.67 9.56
C ALA A 55 2.51 -3.02 9.45
N GLY A 56 2.63 -3.71 10.58
CA GLY A 56 3.00 -5.12 10.61
C GLY A 56 1.75 -5.99 10.44
N LEU A 57 1.74 -6.85 9.42
CA LEU A 57 0.61 -7.71 9.05
C LEU A 57 0.98 -9.18 9.18
N CYS A 58 0.06 -10.00 9.69
CA CYS A 58 0.19 -11.44 9.56
C CYS A 58 -0.15 -11.85 8.12
N PRO A 59 0.63 -12.70 7.44
CA PRO A 59 0.32 -13.17 6.09
C PRO A 59 -1.07 -13.81 5.97
N ALA A 60 -1.54 -14.48 7.03
CA ALA A 60 -2.86 -15.12 7.05
C ALA A 60 -4.02 -14.11 7.06
N ASP A 61 -3.79 -12.88 7.50
CA ASP A 61 -4.82 -11.83 7.59
C ASP A 61 -4.94 -11.03 6.28
N LEU A 62 -3.98 -11.15 5.35
CA LEU A 62 -3.93 -10.36 4.11
C LEU A 62 -5.23 -10.40 3.30
N PRO A 63 -5.92 -11.54 3.09
CA PRO A 63 -7.18 -11.56 2.35
C PRO A 63 -8.24 -10.66 3.01
N ASN A 64 -8.45 -10.81 4.31
CA ASN A 64 -9.46 -10.05 5.05
C ASN A 64 -9.11 -8.55 5.12
N VAL A 65 -7.83 -8.22 5.33
CA VAL A 65 -7.35 -6.84 5.34
C VAL A 65 -7.54 -6.20 3.96
N THR A 66 -7.25 -6.94 2.88
CA THR A 66 -7.45 -6.46 1.51
C THR A 66 -8.91 -6.15 1.23
N ASP A 67 -9.84 -7.02 1.65
CA ASP A 67 -11.28 -6.82 1.46
C ASP A 67 -11.79 -5.58 2.21
N VAL A 68 -11.38 -5.41 3.47
CA VAL A 68 -11.77 -4.24 4.30
C VAL A 68 -11.20 -2.95 3.71
N LEU A 69 -9.92 -2.93 3.31
CA LEU A 69 -9.31 -1.74 2.72
C LEU A 69 -9.97 -1.38 1.38
N THR A 70 -10.20 -2.37 0.52
CA THR A 70 -10.82 -2.16 -0.79
C THR A 70 -12.23 -1.60 -0.66
N SER A 71 -13.06 -2.18 0.21
CA SER A 71 -14.43 -1.72 0.43
C SER A 71 -14.49 -0.34 1.10
N THR A 72 -13.60 -0.08 2.06
CA THR A 72 -13.52 1.24 2.72
C THR A 72 -13.11 2.32 1.73
N LEU A 73 -12.08 2.08 0.92
CA LEU A 73 -11.64 3.02 -0.11
C LEU A 73 -12.73 3.25 -1.17
N ALA A 74 -13.44 2.20 -1.58
CA ALA A 74 -14.58 2.34 -2.49
C ALA A 74 -15.70 3.22 -1.89
N GLY A 75 -16.00 3.05 -0.60
CA GLY A 75 -16.95 3.90 0.12
C GLY A 75 -16.50 5.37 0.19
N LEU A 76 -15.23 5.62 0.52
CA LEU A 76 -14.66 6.97 0.54
C LEU A 76 -14.71 7.62 -0.85
N ILE A 77 -14.39 6.88 -1.91
CA ILE A 77 -14.52 7.37 -3.28
C ILE A 77 -15.96 7.78 -3.55
N ALA A 78 -16.94 6.93 -3.25
CA ALA A 78 -18.35 7.25 -3.45
C ALA A 78 -18.80 8.51 -2.68
N MET A 79 -18.27 8.73 -1.48
CA MET A 79 -18.55 9.93 -0.68
C MET A 79 -17.94 11.22 -1.25
N THR A 80 -16.89 11.12 -2.08
CA THR A 80 -16.28 12.29 -2.73
C THR A 80 -16.91 12.63 -4.09
N GLN A 81 -17.78 11.77 -4.61
CA GLN A 81 -18.47 12.04 -5.88
C GLN A 81 -19.59 13.07 -5.68
N PRO A 82 -19.80 13.99 -6.63
CA PRO A 82 -20.97 14.85 -6.64
C PRO A 82 -22.26 14.00 -6.63
N PRO A 83 -23.35 14.47 -5.99
CA PRO A 83 -24.63 13.78 -6.06
C PRO A 83 -25.07 13.66 -7.53
N PRO A 84 -25.70 12.53 -7.91
CA PRO A 84 -26.19 12.36 -9.27
C PRO A 84 -27.18 13.49 -9.61
N PRO A 85 -27.18 14.00 -10.86
CA PRO A 85 -28.12 15.03 -11.26
C PRO A 85 -29.56 14.51 -11.09
N PRO A 86 -30.51 15.40 -10.71
CA PRO A 86 -31.91 14.99 -10.53
C PRO A 86 -32.50 14.48 -11.85
N PRO A 87 -33.41 13.48 -11.79
CA PRO A 87 -34.09 12.99 -12.98
C PRO A 87 -34.97 14.09 -13.60
N HIS A 88 -34.92 14.21 -14.94
CA HIS A 88 -35.75 15.10 -15.76
C HIS A 88 -37.20 14.62 -15.86
#